data_AF-A0AAE9EL29-F1
#
_entry.id   AF-A0AAE9EL29-F1
#
_cell.length_a   1.000
_cell.length_b   1.000
_cell.length_c   1.000
_cell.angle_alpha   90.00
_cell.angle_beta   90.00
_cell.angle_gamma   90.00
#
_symmetry.space_group_name_H-M   'P 1'
#
loop_
_entity.id
_entity.type
_entity.pdbx_description
1 polymer ?
#
loop_
_entity_poly.entity_id
_entity_poly.type
_entity_poly.pdbx_seq_one_letter_code
_entity_poly.pdbx_strand_id
1 'polypeptide(L)'
;MSQKKETNISVDPFTDQDVLKTKAFSWREIHLQIFFLTIPLPLFFIVTGILQIYDCDTSLAIWMIIMGIMIGVELIHVSVFFHRAAVQKNEMDLEDDDIFDHYEPLKDPIVKRIVRIHSVTGLLSYFGGVKCYLILIGSWWCSGMVFWPSLLISLFYWVTMAALVVYTCKSKNRKMII
;
A
#
# COMPACT_ATOMS: atom_id res chain seq x y z
N MET A 1 -4.01 -53.74 0.11
CA MET A 1 -3.67 -52.73 -0.92
C MET A 1 -4.56 -51.51 -0.68
N SER A 2 -4.02 -50.46 -0.05
CA SER A 2 -4.78 -49.26 0.29
C SER A 2 -4.56 -48.21 -0.79
N GLN A 3 -5.62 -47.80 -1.49
CA GLN A 3 -5.60 -46.70 -2.44
C GLN A 3 -5.51 -45.38 -1.68
N LYS A 4 -4.34 -44.74 -1.75
CA LYS A 4 -4.12 -43.38 -1.24
C LYS A 4 -4.75 -42.41 -2.24
N LYS A 5 -5.92 -41.85 -1.88
CA LYS A 5 -6.57 -40.76 -2.61
C LYS A 5 -5.75 -39.49 -2.37
N GLU A 6 -4.97 -39.07 -3.37
CA GLU A 6 -4.32 -37.76 -3.38
C GLU A 6 -5.42 -36.68 -3.47
N THR A 7 -5.73 -36.08 -2.33
CA THR A 7 -6.48 -34.83 -2.30
C THR A 7 -5.52 -33.71 -2.71
N ASN A 8 -5.58 -33.33 -3.98
CA ASN A 8 -5.09 -32.04 -4.44
C ASN A 8 -5.89 -30.94 -3.72
N ILE A 9 -5.34 -30.44 -2.61
CA ILE A 9 -5.87 -29.26 -1.95
C ILE A 9 -5.39 -28.07 -2.77
N SER A 10 -6.25 -27.62 -3.69
CA SER A 10 -6.10 -26.30 -4.30
C SER A 10 -6.33 -25.25 -3.22
N VAL A 11 -5.25 -24.75 -2.61
CA VAL A 11 -5.33 -23.64 -1.65
C VAL A 11 -5.58 -22.37 -2.45
N ASP A 12 -6.82 -21.92 -2.47
CA ASP A 12 -7.20 -20.61 -2.97
C ASP A 12 -6.65 -19.54 -2.00
N PRO A 13 -5.77 -18.62 -2.44
CA PRO A 13 -5.15 -17.61 -1.58
C PRO A 13 -6.15 -16.57 -1.04
N PHE A 14 -7.42 -16.67 -1.41
CA PHE A 14 -8.50 -15.80 -0.95
C PHE A 14 -9.56 -16.50 -0.11
N THR A 15 -9.35 -17.76 0.30
CA THR A 15 -10.30 -18.44 1.20
C THR A 15 -10.26 -17.82 2.60
N ASP A 16 -11.38 -17.24 3.02
CA ASP A 16 -11.58 -16.55 4.31
C ASP A 16 -11.57 -17.47 5.55
N GLN A 17 -11.05 -18.69 5.47
CA GLN A 17 -11.18 -19.70 6.53
C GLN A 17 -10.00 -19.89 7.47
N ASP A 18 -8.83 -19.29 7.19
CA ASP A 18 -7.75 -19.26 8.18
C ASP A 18 -7.79 -17.93 8.92
N VAL A 19 -8.69 -17.86 9.91
CA VAL A 19 -8.59 -16.97 11.07
C VAL A 19 -7.35 -17.41 11.89
N LEU A 20 -6.17 -17.33 11.28
CA LEU A 20 -4.91 -17.39 11.99
C LEU A 20 -4.88 -16.13 12.86
N LYS A 21 -4.93 -16.32 14.18
CA LYS A 21 -4.60 -15.35 15.23
C LYS A 21 -3.65 -14.28 14.67
N THR A 22 -4.20 -13.15 14.21
CA THR A 22 -3.38 -12.03 13.77
C THR A 22 -2.62 -11.56 14.99
N LYS A 23 -1.32 -11.87 15.04
CA LYS A 23 -0.42 -11.32 16.05
C LYS A 23 -0.65 -9.81 16.04
N ALA A 24 -1.17 -9.27 17.14
CA ALA A 24 -1.60 -7.89 17.23
C ALA A 24 -0.43 -6.99 16.81
N PHE A 25 -0.72 -6.03 15.92
CA PHE A 25 0.25 -5.04 15.46
C PHE A 25 1.00 -4.45 16.67
N SER A 26 2.31 -4.62 16.69
CA SER A 26 3.17 -4.07 17.74
C SER A 26 3.98 -2.92 17.17
N TRP A 27 3.86 -1.74 17.77
CA TRP A 27 4.64 -0.54 17.40
C TRP A 27 6.16 -0.75 17.47
N ARG A 28 6.62 -1.80 18.16
CA ARG A 28 8.04 -2.19 18.23
C ARG A 28 8.58 -2.79 16.92
N GLU A 29 7.71 -3.17 15.98
CA GLU A 29 8.09 -3.80 14.71
C GLU A 29 8.33 -2.77 13.58
N ILE A 30 8.33 -1.46 13.87
CA ILE A 30 8.56 -0.42 12.86
C ILE A 30 10.05 -0.32 12.52
N HIS A 31 10.39 -0.44 11.24
CA HIS A 31 11.76 -0.21 10.77
C HIS A 31 12.10 1.29 10.83
N LEU A 32 12.73 1.74 11.93
CA LEU A 32 12.98 3.15 12.24
C LEU A 32 13.64 3.93 11.10
N GLN A 33 14.64 3.37 10.42
CA GLN A 33 15.32 4.06 9.31
C GLN A 33 14.40 4.36 8.13
N ILE A 34 13.52 3.40 7.78
CA ILE A 34 12.57 3.57 6.67
C ILE A 34 11.49 4.56 7.08
N PHE A 35 11.05 4.49 8.33
CA PHE A 35 10.07 5.41 8.88
C PHE A 35 10.57 6.87 8.85
N PHE A 36 11.79 7.13 9.35
CA PHE A 36 12.36 8.48 9.32
C PHE A 36 12.64 9.01 7.92
N LEU A 37 12.99 8.13 6.97
CA LEU A 37 13.19 8.52 5.57
C LEU A 37 11.87 8.89 4.89
N THR A 38 10.78 8.21 5.23
CA THR A 38 9.51 8.31 4.50
C THR A 38 8.51 9.28 5.14
N ILE A 39 8.65 9.61 6.43
CA ILE A 39 7.74 10.53 7.15
C ILE A 39 7.74 12.00 6.68
N PRO A 40 8.80 12.58 6.10
CA PRO A 40 8.74 13.97 5.64
C PRO A 40 7.67 14.18 4.55
N LEU A 41 7.40 13.15 3.75
CA LEU A 41 6.39 13.21 2.69
C LEU A 41 4.96 13.42 3.23
N PRO A 42 4.39 12.52 4.06
CA PRO A 42 3.05 12.74 4.61
C PRO A 42 2.95 14.01 5.46
N LEU A 43 4.02 14.39 6.17
CA LEU A 43 4.06 15.66 6.91
C LEU A 43 4.00 16.87 5.97
N PHE A 44 4.72 16.84 4.85
CA PHE A 44 4.64 17.88 3.83
C PHE A 44 3.21 18.06 3.34
N PHE A 45 2.51 16.97 3.01
CA PHE A 45 1.11 17.02 2.56
C PHE A 45 0.17 17.64 3.60
N ILE A 46 0.31 17.25 4.87
CA ILE A 46 -0.51 17.76 5.96
C ILE A 46 -0.24 19.26 6.20
N VAL A 47 1.03 19.64 6.32
CA VAL A 47 1.42 21.03 6.63
C VAL A 47 1.04 21.97 5.50
N THR A 48 1.33 21.60 4.25
CA THR A 48 0.98 22.44 3.08
C THR A 48 -0.52 22.56 2.89
N GLY A 49 -1.29 21.47 3.07
CA GLY A 49 -2.75 21.52 3.03
C GLY A 49 -3.35 22.44 4.09
N ILE A 50 -2.79 22.47 5.31
CA ILE A 50 -3.24 23.39 6.38
C ILE A 50 -2.88 24.84 6.02
N LEU A 51 -1.63 25.10 5.63
CA LEU A 51 -1.15 26.45 5.36
C LEU A 51 -1.83 27.11 4.16
N GLN A 52 -2.31 26.32 3.20
CA GLN A 52 -2.87 26.81 1.94
C GLN A 52 -4.40 26.64 1.86
N ILE A 53 -5.07 26.34 2.99
CA ILE A 53 -6.51 26.03 3.02
C ILE A 53 -7.40 27.19 2.53
N TYR A 54 -6.91 28.44 2.65
CA TYR A 54 -7.58 29.66 2.21
C TYR A 54 -7.01 30.24 0.90
N ASP A 55 -5.85 29.74 0.44
CA ASP A 55 -5.11 30.27 -0.72
C ASP A 55 -5.32 29.42 -2.00
N CYS A 56 -6.11 28.34 -1.91
CA CYS A 56 -6.50 27.50 -3.04
C CYS A 56 -7.92 26.94 -2.79
N ASP A 57 -8.45 26.14 -3.72
CA ASP A 57 -9.64 25.32 -3.52
C ASP A 57 -9.53 24.54 -2.19
N THR A 58 -10.35 24.95 -1.22
CA THR A 58 -10.37 24.39 0.14
C THR A 58 -10.62 22.88 0.13
N SER A 59 -11.40 22.37 -0.83
CA SER A 59 -11.66 20.93 -0.93
C SER A 59 -10.43 20.16 -1.40
N LEU A 60 -9.61 20.74 -2.27
CA LEU A 60 -8.32 20.16 -2.67
C LEU A 60 -7.31 20.18 -1.52
N ALA A 61 -7.25 21.29 -0.76
CA ALA A 61 -6.40 21.40 0.42
C ALA A 61 -6.78 20.39 1.53
N ILE A 62 -8.09 20.23 1.81
CA ILE A 62 -8.58 19.21 2.76
C ILE A 62 -8.26 17.80 2.26
N TRP A 63 -8.46 17.53 0.96
CA TRP A 63 -8.10 16.25 0.37
C TRP A 63 -6.60 15.96 0.50
N MET A 64 -5.74 16.97 0.33
CA MET A 64 -4.29 16.87 0.50
C MET A 64 -3.91 16.41 1.90
N ILE A 65 -4.59 16.93 2.94
CA ILE A 65 -4.41 16.52 4.34
C ILE A 65 -4.82 15.06 4.52
N ILE A 66 -5.99 14.66 3.99
CA ILE A 66 -6.49 13.28 4.08
C ILE A 66 -5.50 12.31 3.42
N MET A 67 -5.01 12.66 2.23
CA MET A 67 -3.99 11.86 1.53
C MET A 67 -2.70 11.74 2.33
N GLY A 68 -2.23 12.82 2.94
CA GLY A 68 -1.06 12.79 3.82
C GLY A 68 -1.21 11.79 4.97
N ILE A 69 -2.38 11.76 5.62
CA ILE A 69 -2.67 10.78 6.68
C ILE A 69 -2.68 9.35 6.12
N MET A 70 -3.36 9.12 5.01
CA MET A 70 -3.47 7.79 4.38
C MET A 70 -2.10 7.25 3.94
N ILE A 71 -1.28 8.09 3.30
CA ILE A 71 0.10 7.77 2.91
C ILE A 71 0.92 7.44 4.17
N GLY A 72 0.78 8.22 5.25
CA GLY A 72 1.46 7.95 6.51
C GLY A 72 1.10 6.57 7.08
N VAL A 73 -0.18 6.22 7.10
CA VAL A 73 -0.64 4.89 7.55
C VAL A 73 -0.12 3.77 6.64
N GLU A 74 -0.10 3.98 5.33
CA GLU A 74 0.44 3.02 4.37
C GLU A 74 1.95 2.78 4.61
N LEU A 75 2.72 3.85 4.74
CA LEU A 75 4.17 3.80 4.98
C LEU A 75 4.53 3.12 6.30
N ILE A 76 3.72 3.30 7.35
CA ILE A 76 3.90 2.56 8.62
C ILE A 76 3.80 1.05 8.35
N HIS A 77 2.78 0.60 7.62
CA HIS A 77 2.62 -0.82 7.33
C HIS A 77 3.74 -1.37 6.43
N VAL A 78 4.17 -0.59 5.44
CA VAL A 78 5.33 -0.92 4.59
C VAL A 78 6.60 -1.04 5.43
N SER A 79 6.81 -0.15 6.40
CA SER A 79 7.99 -0.21 7.27
C SER A 79 8.01 -1.47 8.14
N VAL A 80 6.85 -1.93 8.61
CA VAL A 80 6.74 -3.18 9.38
C VAL A 80 6.99 -4.39 8.49
N PHE A 81 6.48 -4.38 7.25
CA PHE A 81 6.78 -5.42 6.27
C PHE A 81 8.29 -5.56 6.04
N PHE A 82 8.99 -4.45 5.81
CA PHE A 82 10.45 -4.48 5.64
C PHE A 82 11.19 -4.94 6.90
N HIS A 83 10.73 -4.56 8.10
CA HIS A 83 11.31 -5.06 9.34
C HIS A 83 11.19 -6.59 9.44
N ARG A 84 10.00 -7.14 9.20
CA ARG A 84 9.77 -8.59 9.24
C ARG A 84 10.59 -9.32 8.20
N ALA A 85 10.63 -8.79 6.97
CA ALA A 85 11.46 -9.35 5.90
C ALA A 85 12.96 -9.34 6.24
N ALA A 86 13.45 -8.28 6.89
CA ALA A 86 14.85 -8.17 7.31
C ALA A 86 15.20 -9.13 8.48
N VAL A 87 14.34 -9.22 9.49
CA VAL A 87 14.51 -10.17 10.61
C VAL A 87 14.55 -11.60 10.08
N GLN A 88 13.60 -11.96 9.21
CA GLN A 88 13.52 -13.31 8.68
C GLN A 88 14.68 -13.65 7.73
N LYS A 89 15.16 -12.70 6.94
CA LYS A 89 16.37 -12.91 6.13
C LYS A 89 17.58 -13.21 7.03
N ASN A 90 17.74 -12.46 8.12
CA ASN A 90 18.82 -12.70 9.06
C ASN A 90 18.68 -14.05 9.78
N GLU A 91 17.46 -14.53 10.05
CA GLU A 91 17.21 -15.87 10.60
C GLU A 91 17.54 -16.98 9.58
N MET A 92 17.14 -16.83 8.32
CA MET A 92 17.47 -17.77 7.23
C MET A 92 18.98 -17.81 6.91
N ASP A 93 19.69 -16.69 7.01
CA ASP A 93 21.14 -16.63 6.79
C ASP A 93 21.93 -17.25 7.98
N LEU A 94 21.27 -17.56 9.11
CA LEU A 94 21.87 -18.17 10.30
C LEU A 94 21.57 -19.68 10.44
N GLU A 95 20.51 -20.18 9.80
CA GLU A 95 20.17 -21.61 9.76
C GLU A 95 20.48 -22.18 8.36
N ASP A 96 21.69 -22.76 8.21
CA ASP A 96 22.14 -23.57 7.07
C ASP A 96 21.35 -24.88 6.93
N ASP A 97 20.02 -24.84 6.97
CA ASP A 97 19.18 -26.04 6.84
C ASP A 97 18.14 -25.87 5.74
N ASP A 98 18.23 -26.76 4.74
CA ASP A 98 17.30 -27.06 3.62
C ASP A 98 15.85 -27.39 4.08
N ILE A 99 15.46 -27.02 5.30
CA ILE A 99 14.23 -27.42 6.01
C ILE A 99 13.24 -26.25 6.15
N PHE A 100 13.66 -25.00 5.95
CA PHE A 100 12.73 -23.86 6.01
C PHE A 100 12.05 -23.59 4.67
N ASP A 101 10.74 -23.88 4.64
CA ASP A 101 9.81 -23.56 3.55
C ASP A 101 10.05 -22.14 3.01
N HIS A 102 10.18 -22.03 1.68
CA HIS A 102 10.28 -20.77 0.95
C HIS A 102 9.22 -19.77 1.44
N TYR A 103 9.65 -18.66 2.05
CA TYR A 103 8.74 -17.60 2.47
C TYR A 103 8.02 -17.03 1.23
N GLU A 104 6.69 -17.15 1.22
CA GLU A 104 5.84 -16.53 0.21
C GLU A 104 5.30 -15.18 0.74
N PRO A 105 5.89 -14.03 0.34
CA PRO A 105 5.48 -12.72 0.85
C PRO A 105 4.00 -12.41 0.61
N LEU A 106 3.37 -13.03 -0.39
CA LEU A 106 1.93 -12.85 -0.67
C LEU A 106 1.00 -13.41 0.41
N LYS A 107 1.47 -14.32 1.28
CA LYS A 107 0.67 -14.90 2.37
C LYS A 107 0.73 -14.09 3.66
N ASP A 108 1.59 -13.06 3.75
CA ASP A 108 1.66 -12.24 4.96
C ASP A 108 0.40 -11.36 5.11
N PRO A 109 -0.33 -11.44 6.25
CA PRO A 109 -1.49 -10.59 6.51
C PRO A 109 -1.19 -9.09 6.42
N ILE A 110 0.06 -8.67 6.62
CA ILE A 110 0.48 -7.28 6.43
C ILE A 110 0.40 -6.87 4.96
N VAL A 111 0.82 -7.73 4.03
CA VAL A 111 0.76 -7.42 2.59
C VAL A 111 -0.69 -7.25 2.15
N LYS A 112 -1.61 -8.12 2.62
CA LYS A 112 -3.06 -7.95 2.38
C LYS A 112 -3.58 -6.61 2.90
N ARG A 113 -3.10 -6.16 4.07
CA ARG A 113 -3.47 -4.87 4.65
C ARG A 113 -2.88 -3.69 3.87
N ILE A 114 -1.61 -3.75 3.45
CA ILE A 114 -0.96 -2.72 2.61
C ILE A 114 -1.74 -2.58 1.30
N VAL A 115 -2.02 -3.68 0.59
CA VAL A 115 -2.77 -3.65 -0.67
C VAL A 115 -4.16 -3.07 -0.47
N ARG A 116 -4.85 -3.40 0.63
CA ARG A 116 -6.17 -2.83 0.95
C ARG A 116 -6.10 -1.33 1.18
N ILE A 117 -5.14 -0.85 1.99
CA ILE A 117 -4.95 0.58 2.25
C ILE A 117 -4.62 1.28 0.93
N HIS A 118 -3.63 0.78 0.18
CA HIS A 118 -3.22 1.31 -1.11
C HIS A 118 -4.40 1.38 -2.11
N SER A 119 -5.28 0.39 -2.12
CA SER A 119 -6.48 0.39 -2.97
C SER A 119 -7.48 1.48 -2.58
N VAL A 120 -7.70 1.68 -1.28
CA VAL A 120 -8.57 2.76 -0.78
C VAL A 120 -7.95 4.13 -1.09
N THR A 121 -6.65 4.30 -0.84
CA THR A 121 -5.92 5.53 -1.17
C THR A 121 -5.94 5.79 -2.69
N GLY A 122 -5.81 4.74 -3.50
CA GLY A 122 -5.93 4.79 -4.95
C GLY A 122 -7.30 5.26 -5.43
N LEU A 123 -8.39 4.78 -4.82
CA LEU A 123 -9.73 5.27 -5.12
C LEU A 123 -9.91 6.73 -4.71
N LEU A 124 -9.44 7.12 -3.52
CA LEU A 124 -9.45 8.51 -3.06
C LEU A 124 -8.62 9.42 -3.97
N SER A 125 -7.57 8.89 -4.58
CA SER A 125 -6.69 9.63 -5.47
C SER A 125 -7.39 10.11 -6.76
N TYR A 126 -8.48 9.43 -7.15
CA TYR A 126 -9.31 9.87 -8.26
C TYR A 126 -9.92 11.26 -8.02
N PHE A 127 -10.34 11.55 -6.79
CA PHE A 127 -10.89 12.86 -6.42
C PHE A 127 -9.86 13.99 -6.62
N GLY A 128 -8.62 13.79 -6.18
CA GLY A 128 -7.55 14.78 -6.35
C GLY A 128 -7.23 15.06 -7.82
N GLY A 129 -7.13 14.00 -8.64
CA GLY A 129 -6.90 14.14 -10.07
C GLY A 129 -8.03 14.88 -10.79
N VAL A 130 -9.29 14.55 -10.48
CA VAL A 130 -10.46 15.27 -11.04
C VAL A 130 -10.46 16.74 -10.62
N LYS A 131 -10.15 17.03 -9.35
CA LYS A 131 -10.06 18.42 -8.87
C LYS A 131 -8.95 19.22 -9.57
N CYS A 132 -7.78 18.62 -9.75
CA CYS A 132 -6.70 19.26 -10.51
C CYS A 132 -7.11 19.51 -11.97
N TYR A 133 -7.79 18.56 -12.60
CA TYR A 133 -8.32 18.73 -13.96
C TYR A 133 -9.34 19.87 -14.07
N LEU A 134 -10.26 19.99 -13.10
CA LEU A 134 -11.23 21.08 -13.04
C LEU A 134 -10.57 22.45 -12.85
N ILE A 135 -9.51 22.54 -12.03
CA ILE A 135 -8.74 23.77 -11.85
C ILE A 135 -8.09 24.20 -13.17
N LEU A 136 -7.52 23.25 -13.93
CA LEU A 136 -6.89 23.52 -15.23
C LEU A 136 -7.89 24.08 -16.25
N ILE A 137 -9.07 23.46 -16.38
CA ILE A 137 -10.08 23.88 -17.37
C ILE A 137 -10.80 25.15 -16.92
N GLY A 138 -11.07 25.28 -15.62
CA GLY A 138 -11.72 26.45 -15.04
C GLY A 138 -10.80 27.68 -15.02
N SER A 139 -9.49 27.53 -15.26
CA SER A 139 -8.47 28.57 -15.06
C SER A 139 -8.50 29.18 -13.67
N TRP A 140 -8.84 28.38 -12.65
CA TRP A 140 -8.94 28.84 -11.27
C TRP A 140 -7.55 29.06 -10.70
N TRP A 141 -7.37 30.15 -9.96
CA TRP A 141 -6.11 30.39 -9.27
C TRP A 141 -5.96 29.40 -8.12
N CYS A 142 -4.87 28.65 -8.13
CA CYS A 142 -4.46 27.78 -7.02
C CYS A 142 -2.94 27.82 -6.91
N SER A 143 -2.46 27.82 -5.67
CA SER A 143 -1.04 27.71 -5.36
C SER A 143 -0.42 26.45 -5.97
N GLY A 144 0.72 26.63 -6.64
CA GLY A 144 1.51 25.52 -7.19
C GLY A 144 1.97 24.51 -6.12
N MET A 145 2.07 24.95 -4.86
CA MET A 145 2.42 24.11 -3.71
C MET A 145 1.31 23.13 -3.32
N VAL A 146 0.07 23.37 -3.73
CA VAL A 146 -1.06 22.45 -3.54
C VAL A 146 -1.33 21.68 -4.83
N PHE A 147 -1.37 22.38 -5.96
CA PHE A 147 -1.72 21.81 -7.25
C PHE A 147 -0.77 20.71 -7.70
N TRP A 148 0.55 21.00 -7.77
CA TRP A 148 1.51 20.05 -8.32
C TRP A 148 1.65 18.78 -7.46
N PRO A 149 1.80 18.87 -6.13
CA PRO A 149 1.86 17.66 -5.31
C PRO A 149 0.58 16.84 -5.37
N SER A 150 -0.59 17.49 -5.42
CA SER A 150 -1.88 16.81 -5.54
C SER A 150 -2.03 16.06 -6.88
N LEU A 151 -1.59 16.68 -7.97
CA LEU A 151 -1.59 16.04 -9.28
C LEU A 151 -0.62 14.85 -9.32
N LEU A 152 0.62 15.05 -8.87
CA LEU A 152 1.66 14.02 -8.89
C LEU A 152 1.27 12.80 -8.05
N ILE A 153 0.76 13.01 -6.84
CA ILE A 153 0.35 11.89 -5.98
C ILE A 153 -0.86 11.16 -6.56
N SER A 154 -1.80 11.88 -7.17
CA SER A 154 -2.94 11.27 -7.85
C SER A 154 -2.50 10.36 -9.00
N LEU A 155 -1.61 10.86 -9.85
CA LEU A 155 -1.05 10.09 -10.97
C LEU A 155 -0.26 8.88 -10.48
N PHE A 156 0.56 9.04 -9.44
CA PHE A 156 1.30 7.93 -8.83
C PHE A 156 0.35 6.80 -8.44
N TYR A 157 -0.70 7.11 -7.67
CA TYR A 157 -1.66 6.12 -7.22
C TYR A 157 -2.48 5.50 -8.37
N TRP A 158 -2.77 6.25 -9.44
CA TRP A 158 -3.44 5.68 -10.62
C TRP A 158 -2.56 4.65 -11.33
N VAL A 159 -1.27 4.97 -11.51
CA VAL A 159 -0.30 4.07 -12.16
C VAL A 159 -0.08 2.82 -11.32
N THR A 160 0.10 2.96 -10.00
CA THR A 160 0.30 1.80 -9.11
C THR A 160 -0.95 0.94 -9.01
N MET A 161 -2.15 1.53 -9.01
CA MET A 161 -3.40 0.78 -9.08
C MET A 161 -3.56 0.02 -10.38
N ALA A 162 -3.25 0.64 -11.52
CA ALA A 162 -3.25 -0.04 -12.81
C ALA A 162 -2.27 -1.23 -12.81
N ALA A 163 -1.07 -1.05 -12.24
CA ALA A 163 -0.09 -2.12 -12.10
C ALA A 163 -0.61 -3.28 -11.22
N LEU A 164 -1.27 -2.99 -10.10
CA LEU A 164 -1.89 -4.00 -9.23
C LEU A 164 -2.98 -4.79 -9.96
N VAL A 165 -3.82 -4.11 -10.75
CA VAL A 165 -4.87 -4.77 -11.55
C VAL A 165 -4.24 -5.68 -12.61
N VAL A 166 -3.26 -5.20 -13.36
CA VAL A 166 -2.57 -6.01 -14.38
C VAL A 166 -1.88 -7.23 -13.75
N TYR A 167 -1.23 -7.06 -12.60
CA TYR A 167 -0.58 -8.14 -11.88
C TYR A 167 -1.59 -9.20 -11.40
N THR A 168 -2.71 -8.78 -10.82
CA THR A 168 -3.76 -9.71 -10.34
C THR A 168 -4.44 -10.45 -11.49
N CYS A 169 -4.73 -9.78 -12.61
CA CYS A 169 -5.23 -10.42 -13.82
C CYS A 169 -4.26 -11.48 -14.37
N LYS A 170 -2.96 -11.17 -14.45
CA LYS A 170 -1.93 -12.11 -14.91
C LYS A 170 -1.80 -13.32 -13.99
N SER A 171 -1.85 -13.11 -12.68
CA SER A 171 -1.80 -14.19 -11.67
C SER A 171 -3.00 -15.14 -11.80
N LYS A 172 -4.21 -14.60 -11.97
CA LYS A 172 -5.43 -15.39 -12.15
C LYS A 172 -5.40 -16.23 -13.44
N ASN A 173 -4.91 -15.66 -14.54
CA ASN A 173 -4.76 -16.40 -15.80
C ASN A 173 -3.73 -17.53 -15.70
N ARG A 174 -2.64 -17.34 -14.96
CA ARG A 174 -1.64 -18.41 -14.73
C ARG A 174 -2.23 -19.59 -13.96
N LYS A 175 -3.16 -19.35 -13.02
CA LYS A 175 -3.85 -20.39 -12.27
C LYS A 175 -4.94 -21.15 -13.04
N MET A 176 -5.43 -20.60 -14.16
CA MET A 176 -6.41 -21.30 -15.01
C MET A 176 -5.76 -22.19 -16.09
N ILE A 177 -4.44 -22.06 -16.31
CA ILE A 177 -3.70 -22.79 -17.36
C ILE A 177 -2.97 -24.03 -16.78
N ILE A 178 -2.85 -24.13 -15.46
CA ILE A 178 -2.30 -25.28 -14.73
C ILE A 178 -3.46 -26.09 -14.19
#